data_AF-A0A645JFV8-F1
#
_entry.id   AF-A0A645JFV8-F1
#
_cell.length_a   1.000
_cell.length_b   1.000
_cell.length_c   1.000
_cell.angle_alpha   90.00
_cell.angle_beta   90.00
_cell.angle_gamma   90.00
#
_symmetry.space_group_name_H-M   'P 1'
#
loop_
_entity.id
_entity.type
_entity.pdbx_description
1 polymer ?
#
loop_
_entity_poly.entity_id
_entity_poly.type
_entity_poly.pdbx_seq_one_letter_code
_entity_poly.pdbx_strand_id
1 'polypeptide(L)' 'MKIPGPYNIKVIGNKEEIYSYMLSEGGYLSFLKIRGIRVDVYKQNEVKIMATDRKINYQYMKEFKKEK' A
#
# COMPACT_ATOMS: atom_id res chain seq x y z
N MET A 1 15.67 -14.63 -6.03
CA MET A 1 15.26 -15.09 -4.70
C MET A 1 13.77 -14.78 -4.54
N LYS A 2 12.92 -15.76 -4.19
CA LYS A 2 11.51 -15.51 -3.87
C LYS A 2 11.42 -15.21 -2.37
N ILE A 3 10.68 -14.18 -1.98
CA ILE A 3 10.43 -13.89 -0.56
C ILE A 3 9.35 -14.88 -0.09
N PRO A 4 9.63 -15.78 0.86
CA PRO A 4 8.62 -16.69 1.38
C PRO A 4 7.63 -15.91 2.26
N GLY A 5 6.35 -16.31 2.23
CA GLY A 5 5.34 -15.77 3.13
C GLY A 5 5.50 -16.28 4.58
N PRO A 6 4.74 -15.73 5.54
CA PRO A 6 3.75 -14.64 5.37
C PRO A 6 4.40 -13.28 5.11
N TYR A 7 3.69 -12.39 4.42
CA TYR A 7 4.18 -11.05 4.11
C TYR A 7 3.65 -10.03 5.11
N ASN A 8 4.53 -9.16 5.60
CA ASN A 8 4.16 -7.98 6.38
C ASN A 8 4.48 -6.73 5.56
N ILE A 9 3.42 -6.01 5.16
CA ILE A 9 3.52 -4.81 4.33
C ILE A 9 3.12 -3.60 5.18
N LYS A 10 4.00 -2.61 5.26
CA LYS A 10 3.74 -1.32 5.91
C LYS A 10 3.70 -0.23 4.85
N VAL A 11 2.70 0.64 4.93
CA VAL A 11 2.53 1.77 4.01
C VAL A 11 2.26 3.03 4.85
N ILE A 12 2.81 4.16 4.42
CA ILE A 12 2.57 5.49 4.99
C ILE A 12 1.88 6.35 3.93
N GLY A 13 0.82 7.04 4.34
CA GLY A 13 0.05 7.98 3.51
C GLY A 13 -1.27 8.34 4.20
N ASN A 14 -2.27 8.82 3.44
CA ASN A 14 -3.60 9.03 3.99
C ASN A 14 -4.24 7.67 4.35
N LYS A 15 -4.26 7.34 5.65
CA LYS A 15 -4.71 6.03 6.14
C LYS A 15 -6.16 5.69 5.75
N GLU A 16 -7.03 6.69 5.64
CA GLU A 16 -8.44 6.46 5.30
C GLU A 16 -8.60 6.17 3.81
N GLU A 17 -7.94 6.95 2.96
CA GLU A 17 -7.93 6.72 1.50
C GLU A 17 -7.30 5.37 1.15
N ILE A 18 -6.13 5.06 1.75
CA ILE A 18 -5.42 3.81 1.51
C ILE A 18 -6.28 2.61 1.94
N TYR A 19 -6.89 2.68 3.12
CA TYR A 19 -7.74 1.60 3.63
C TYR A 19 -8.98 1.39 2.75
N SER A 20 -9.65 2.48 2.37
CA SER A 20 -10.81 2.45 1.46
C SER A 20 -10.45 1.82 0.11
N TYR A 21 -9.33 2.23 -0.48
CA TYR A 21 -8.85 1.69 -1.75
C TYR A 21 -8.52 0.19 -1.63
N MET A 22 -7.84 -0.23 -0.57
CA MET A 22 -7.48 -1.64 -0.35
C MET A 22 -8.69 -2.56 -0.21
N LEU A 23 -9.77 -2.08 0.41
CA LEU A 23 -10.99 -2.86 0.64
C LEU A 23 -12.09 -2.63 -0.38
N SER A 24 -11.81 -1.87 -1.43
CA SER A 24 -12.75 -1.65 -2.52
C SER A 24 -13.22 -2.97 -3.14
N GLU A 25 -14.51 -3.04 -3.43
CA GLU A 25 -15.09 -4.20 -4.12
C GLU A 25 -14.43 -4.38 -5.50
N GLY A 26 -14.14 -5.62 -5.88
CA GLY A 26 -13.38 -5.93 -7.09
C GLY A 26 -11.87 -5.64 -7.00
N GLY A 27 -11.38 -5.07 -5.89
CA GLY A 27 -9.96 -4.85 -5.65
C GLY A 27 -9.16 -6.15 -5.49
N TYR A 28 -7.82 -6.02 -5.54
CA TYR A 28 -6.93 -7.19 -5.50
C TYR A 28 -7.03 -8.00 -4.19
N LEU A 29 -7.30 -7.34 -3.05
CA LEU A 29 -7.49 -8.06 -1.78
C LEU A 29 -8.72 -8.96 -1.82
N SER A 30 -9.79 -8.55 -2.50
CA SER A 30 -11.00 -9.36 -2.70
C SER A 30 -10.67 -10.62 -3.48
N PHE A 31 -9.84 -10.52 -4.53
CA PHE A 31 -9.34 -11.67 -5.28
C PHE A 31 -8.50 -12.62 -4.43
N LEU A 32 -7.62 -12.10 -3.56
CA LEU A 32 -6.82 -12.93 -2.64
C LEU A 32 -7.72 -13.69 -1.66
N LYS A 33 -8.74 -13.02 -1.10
CA LYS A 33 -9.70 -13.65 -0.20
C LYS A 33 -10.49 -14.77 -0.89
N ILE A 34 -10.93 -14.57 -2.14
CA ILE A 34 -11.60 -15.61 -2.95
C ILE A 34 -10.71 -16.85 -3.14
N ARG A 35 -9.39 -16.66 -3.26
CA ARG A 35 -8.41 -17.75 -3.33
C ARG A 35 -8.13 -18.44 -1.99
N GLY A 36 -8.84 -18.09 -0.92
CA GLY A 36 -8.62 -18.61 0.43
C GLY A 36 -7.37 -18.05 1.10
N ILE A 37 -6.75 -16.99 0.55
CA ILE A 37 -5.59 -16.34 1.16
C ILE A 37 -6.09 -15.37 2.23
N ARG A 38 -5.63 -15.56 3.46
CA ARG A 38 -5.94 -14.67 4.58
C ARG A 38 -5.19 -13.34 4.41
N VAL A 39 -5.93 -12.25 4.46
CA VAL A 39 -5.39 -10.88 4.44
C VAL A 39 -6.03 -10.07 5.55
N ASP A 40 -5.19 -9.56 6.44
CA ASP A 40 -5.57 -8.69 7.55
C ASP A 40 -5.00 -7.27 7.31
N VAL A 41 -5.85 -6.24 7.40
CA VAL A 41 -5.48 -4.83 7.15
C VAL A 41 -5.75 -4.00 8.40
N TYR A 42 -4.75 -3.25 8.86
CA TYR A 42 -4.83 -2.44 10.08
C TYR A 42 -4.49 -0.98 9.80
N LYS A 43 -5.30 -0.06 10.33
CA LYS A 43 -4.98 1.37 10.35
C LYS A 43 -4.16 1.71 11.60
N GLN A 44 -3.09 2.48 11.43
CA GLN A 44 -2.24 2.96 12.52
C GLN A 44 -1.95 4.45 12.32
N ASN A 45 -1.87 5.21 13.42
CA ASN A 45 -1.56 6.64 13.38
C ASN A 45 -0.07 6.88 13.12
N GLU A 46 0.78 6.07 13.74
CA GLU A 46 2.23 6.20 13.66
C GLU A 46 2.82 4.87 13.20
N VAL A 47 3.49 4.89 12.05
CA VAL A 47 4.14 3.71 11.47
C VAL A 47 5.58 4.08 11.14
N LYS A 48 6.52 3.29 11.65
CA LYS A 48 7.94 3.41 11.30
C LYS A 48 8.32 2.37 10.23
N ILE A 49 8.82 2.86 9.10
CA ILE A 49 9.43 2.02 8.05
C ILE A 49 10.95 2.11 8.20
N MET A 50 11.56 1.03 8.69
CA MET A 50 12.98 0.99 9.07
C MET A 50 13.92 0.81 7.86
N ALA A 51 13.44 0.24 6.76
CA ALA A 51 14.23 -0.05 5.57
C ALA A 51 13.61 0.65 4.34
N THR A 52 14.42 1.40 3.62
CA THR A 52 14.09 2.01 2.33
C THR A 52 15.31 1.87 1.42
N ASP A 53 15.09 1.52 0.14
CA ASP A 53 16.14 1.55 -0.88
C ASP A 53 16.44 2.98 -1.37
N ARG A 54 15.73 3.99 -0.81
CA ARG A 54 15.77 5.41 -1.16
C ARG A 54 15.47 5.70 -2.64
N LYS A 55 14.92 4.74 -3.39
CA LYS A 55 14.56 4.94 -4.79
C LYS A 55 13.18 5.58 -4.86
N ILE A 56 13.16 6.84 -5.27
CA ILE A 56 11.90 7.54 -5.55
C ILE A 56 11.42 7.08 -6.93
N ASN A 57 10.22 6.50 -6.98
CA ASN A 57 9.57 6.16 -8.24
C ASN A 57 8.78 7.39 -8.75
N TYR A 58 9.35 8.09 -9.73
CA TYR A 58 8.73 9.27 -10.34
C TYR A 58 7.58 8.96 -11.29
N GLN A 59 7.31 7.69 -11.61
CA GLN A 59 6.30 7.29 -12.61
C GLN A 59 4.89 7.83 -12.31
N TYR A 60 4.60 8.10 -11.04
CA TYR A 60 3.31 8.61 -10.58
C TYR A 60 3.38 10.03 -10.00
N MET A 61 4.55 10.67 -10.02
CA MET A 61 4.67 12.08 -9.62
C MET A 61 4.26 12.96 -10.80
N LYS A 62 3.17 13.69 -10.66
CA LYS A 62 2.84 14.79 -11.58
C LYS A 62 3.59 16.04 -11.16
N GLU A 63 4.26 16.70 -12.11
CA GLU A 63 4.78 18.05 -11.89
C GLU A 63 3.64 18.99 -11.55
N PHE A 64 3.78 19.70 -10.43
CA PHE A 64 2.89 20.80 -10.09
C PHE A 64 3.26 22.00 -10.96
N LYS A 65 2.50 22.29 -12.01
CA LYS A 65 2.60 23.58 -12.69
C LYS A 65 2.04 24.65 -11.76
N LYS A 66 2.90 25.50 -11.22
CA LYS A 66 2.47 26.74 -10.56
C LYS A 66 1.91 27.66 -11.63
N GLU A 67 0.60 27.85 -11.63
CA GLU A 67 -0.03 28.94 -12.40
C GLU A 67 0.49 30.28 -11.82
N LYS A 68 0.96 31.16 -12.72
CA LYS A 68 1.43 32.50 -12.39
C LYS A 68 0.27 33.46 -12.27
#